data_AF-A0A7C7CMT4-F1
#
_entry.id   AF-A0A7C7CMT4-F1
#
_cell.length_a   1.000
_cell.length_b   1.000
_cell.length_c   1.000
_cell.angle_alpha   90.00
_cell.angle_beta   90.00
_cell.angle_gamma   90.00
#
_symmetry.space_group_name_H-M   'P 1'
#
loop_
_entity.id
_entity.type
_entity.pdbx_description
1 polymer ?
#
loop_
_entity_poly.entity_id
_entity_poly.type
_entity_poly.pdbx_seq_one_letter_code
_entity_poly.pdbx_strand_id
1 'polypeptide(L)' 'MASTPEITDIVTALSLTGNNFDGASGMHTFDANGDVAGNGYSICSFSHDGVDASFSCDRTWLDGVITVDA' A
#
# COMPACT_ATOMS: atom_id res chain seq x y z
N MET A 1 -11.25 16.10 2.47
CA MET A 1 -11.16 14.76 1.85
C MET A 1 -11.89 14.87 0.52
N ALA A 2 -11.18 15.09 -0.59
CA ALA A 2 -11.82 15.10 -1.90
C ALA A 2 -12.11 13.65 -2.32
N SER A 3 -13.29 13.39 -2.87
CA SER A 3 -13.68 12.09 -3.45
C SER A 3 -12.64 11.66 -4.48
N THR A 4 -12.20 10.40 -4.44
CA THR A 4 -11.53 9.79 -5.57
C THR A 4 -12.42 9.90 -6.80
N PRO A 5 -11.90 10.34 -7.95
CA PRO A 5 -12.65 10.26 -9.20
C PRO A 5 -12.94 8.79 -9.53
N GLU A 6 -14.21 8.48 -9.79
CA GLU A 6 -14.63 7.15 -10.24
C GLU A 6 -13.97 6.81 -11.59
N ILE A 7 -13.38 5.62 -11.70
CA ILE A 7 -12.76 5.14 -12.93
C ILE A 7 -13.86 4.54 -13.82
N THR A 8 -14.31 5.29 -14.82
CA THR A 8 -15.38 4.86 -15.75
C THR A 8 -14.87 4.25 -17.05
N ASP A 9 -13.63 4.52 -17.45
CA ASP A 9 -12.97 3.94 -18.62
C ASP A 9 -11.43 3.93 -18.49
N ILE A 10 -10.75 3.32 -19.48
CA ILE A 10 -9.29 3.21 -19.48
C ILE A 10 -8.58 4.55 -19.70
N VAL A 11 -9.21 5.51 -20.37
CA VAL A 11 -8.63 6.83 -20.63
C VAL A 11 -8.57 7.63 -19.32
N THR A 12 -9.63 7.55 -18.52
CA THR A 12 -9.73 8.13 -17.18
C THR A 12 -8.73 7.47 -16.25
N ALA A 13 -8.62 6.13 -16.27
CA ALA A 13 -7.62 5.40 -15.49
C ALA A 13 -6.17 5.83 -15.83
N LEU A 14 -5.85 5.95 -17.13
CA LEU A 14 -4.53 6.41 -17.58
C LEU A 14 -4.23 7.82 -17.09
N SER A 15 -5.22 8.73 -17.11
CA SER A 15 -5.04 10.11 -16.66
C SER A 15 -4.73 10.24 -15.16
N LEU A 16 -5.11 9.24 -14.36
CA LEU A 16 -4.85 9.17 -12.92
C LEU A 16 -3.56 8.44 -12.58
N THR A 17 -2.90 7.79 -13.55
CA THR A 17 -1.67 7.04 -13.27
C THR A 17 -0.62 7.99 -12.67
N GLY A 18 -0.20 7.68 -11.44
CA GLY A 18 0.76 8.50 -10.70
C GLY A 18 0.20 9.71 -9.98
N ASN A 19 -1.12 9.93 -10.02
CA ASN A 19 -1.78 10.95 -9.23
C ASN A 19 -3.11 10.41 -8.68
N ASN A 20 -3.11 10.08 -7.39
CA ASN A 20 -4.28 9.57 -6.68
C ASN A 20 -4.87 8.31 -7.33
N PHE A 21 -3.98 7.45 -7.86
CA PHE A 21 -4.34 6.21 -8.54
C PHE A 21 -4.69 5.12 -7.52
N ASP A 22 -5.91 4.59 -7.57
CA ASP A 22 -6.35 3.52 -6.67
C ASP A 22 -6.00 2.14 -7.26
N GLY A 23 -4.95 1.52 -6.72
CA GLY A 23 -4.45 0.20 -7.12
C GLY A 23 -4.68 -0.86 -6.04
N ALA A 24 -4.26 -2.10 -6.31
CA ALA A 24 -4.43 -3.22 -5.37
C ALA A 24 -3.73 -3.01 -4.02
N SER A 25 -2.67 -2.20 -3.97
CA SER A 25 -1.94 -1.82 -2.76
C SER A 25 -2.42 -0.49 -2.15
N GLY A 26 -3.58 0.02 -2.60
CA GLY A 26 -4.14 1.30 -2.20
C GLY A 26 -3.81 2.44 -3.16
N MET A 27 -3.94 3.67 -2.66
CA MET A 27 -3.86 4.89 -3.43
C MET A 27 -2.43 5.42 -3.54
N HIS A 28 -1.97 5.72 -4.76
CA HIS A 28 -0.60 6.16 -5.03
C HIS A 28 -0.55 7.49 -5.79
N THR A 29 0.37 8.35 -5.35
CA THR A 29 0.80 9.57 -6.05
C THR A 29 2.32 9.57 -6.08
N PHE A 30 2.91 9.76 -7.26
CA PHE A 30 4.36 9.87 -7.42
C PHE A 30 4.80 11.32 -7.29
N ASP A 31 5.95 11.55 -6.67
CA ASP A 31 6.63 12.83 -6.70
C ASP A 31 7.39 13.03 -8.03
N ALA A 32 8.10 14.15 -8.16
CA ALA A 32 8.85 14.48 -9.38
C ALA A 32 10.03 13.52 -9.67
N ASN A 33 10.49 12.78 -8.66
CA ASN A 33 11.54 11.77 -8.81
C ASN A 33 10.97 10.37 -9.11
N GLY A 34 9.64 10.22 -9.05
CA GLY A 34 8.94 8.95 -9.28
C GLY A 34 8.71 8.14 -8.00
N ASP A 35 8.94 8.71 -6.82
CA ASP A 35 8.76 8.04 -5.54
C ASP A 35 7.32 8.21 -5.03
N VAL A 36 6.77 7.20 -4.37
CA VAL A 36 5.55 7.35 -3.56
C VAL A 36 5.97 7.80 -2.17
N ALA A 37 5.25 8.77 -1.60
CA ALA A 37 5.45 9.16 -0.20
C ALA A 37 5.38 7.91 0.70
N GLY A 38 6.48 7.60 1.38
CA GLY A 38 6.61 6.36 2.13
C GLY A 38 5.66 6.33 3.32
N ASN A 39 4.68 5.43 3.29
CA ASN A 39 3.81 5.12 4.43
C ASN A 39 4.43 4.05 5.37
N GLY A 40 5.73 3.80 5.22
CA GLY A 40 6.45 2.73 5.91
C GLY A 40 6.41 1.40 5.17
N TYR A 41 6.78 0.34 5.88
CA TYR A 41 6.91 -1.02 5.36
C TYR A 41 6.20 -2.02 6.27
N SER A 42 5.43 -2.92 5.68
CA SER A 42 4.90 -4.09 6.39
C SER A 42 6.00 -5.13 6.59
N ILE A 43 6.13 -5.63 7.81
CA ILE A 43 7.06 -6.70 8.18
C ILE A 43 6.25 -7.96 8.43
N CYS A 44 6.39 -8.90 7.51
CA CYS A 44 5.59 -10.12 7.52
C CYS A 44 6.42 -11.35 7.88
N SER A 45 5.76 -12.36 8.43
CA SER A 45 6.36 -13.64 8.77
C SER A 45 5.46 -14.80 8.35
N PHE A 46 6.11 -15.90 7.98
CA PHE A 46 5.44 -17.18 7.91
C PHE A 46 5.45 -17.83 9.29
N SER A 47 4.32 -18.41 9.69
CA SER A 47 4.23 -19.25 10.89
C SER A 47 3.60 -20.60 10.53
N HIS A 48 3.87 -21.62 11.34
CA HIS A 48 3.33 -22.96 11.15
C HIS A 48 2.94 -23.53 12.51
N ASP A 49 1.70 -23.99 12.65
CA ASP A 49 1.15 -24.53 13.89
C ASP A 49 1.24 -26.07 13.98
N GLY A 50 1.93 -26.71 13.02
CA GLY A 50 2.04 -28.15 12.89
C GLY A 50 1.00 -28.76 11.93
N VAL A 51 0.03 -27.98 11.46
CA VAL A 51 -0.98 -28.38 10.47
C VAL A 51 -0.90 -27.47 9.25
N ASP A 52 -1.05 -26.16 9.46
CA ASP A 52 -1.17 -25.17 8.39
C ASP A 52 -0.04 -24.15 8.45
N ALA A 53 0.37 -23.66 7.27
CA ALA A 53 1.26 -22.51 7.17
C ALA A 53 0.41 -21.24 7.01
N SER A 54 0.73 -20.21 7.79
CA SER A 54 0.10 -18.89 7.69
C SER A 54 1.14 -17.83 7.34
N PHE A 55 0.69 -16.77 6.68
CA PHE A 55 1.47 -15.56 6.42
C PHE A 55 0.73 -14.38 7.03
N SER A 56 1.40 -13.66 7.93
CA SER A 56 0.84 -12.51 8.61
C SER A 56 1.83 -11.35 8.60
N CYS A 57 1.31 -10.13 8.67
CA CYS A 57 2.06 -8.88 8.61
C CYS A 57 1.73 -8.05 9.83
N ASP A 58 2.14 -8.52 11.00
CA ASP A 58 1.67 -7.99 12.29
C ASP A 58 2.58 -6.87 12.82
N ARG A 59 3.41 -6.30 11.93
CA ARG A 59 4.39 -5.27 12.27
C ARG A 59 4.55 -4.30 11.13
N THR A 60 4.78 -3.05 11.50
CA THR A 60 5.07 -1.94 10.59
C THR A 60 6.39 -1.27 10.96
N TRP A 61 7.17 -0.87 9.96
CA TRP A 61 8.31 0.02 10.12
C TRP A 61 8.01 1.38 9.50
N LEU A 62 7.99 2.42 10.32
CA LEU A 62 7.75 3.80 9.89
C LEU A 62 8.67 4.73 10.68
N ASP A 63 9.33 5.65 9.98
CA ASP A 63 10.18 6.69 10.57
C ASP A 63 11.22 6.17 11.57
N GLY A 64 11.80 5.00 11.28
CA GLY A 64 12.82 4.38 12.15
C GLY A 64 12.28 3.57 13.33
N VAL A 65 10.96 3.48 13.49
CA VAL A 65 10.31 2.77 14.60
C VAL A 65 9.60 1.53 14.08
N ILE A 66 9.72 0.41 14.81
CA ILE A 66 8.92 -0.80 14.57
C ILE A 66 7.75 -0.79 15.54
N THR A 67 6.54 -0.92 15.00
CA THR A 67 5.29 -1.08 15.75
C THR A 67 4.71 -2.47 15.50
N VAL A 68 4.11 -3.08 16.52
CA VAL A 68 3.27 -4.26 16.36
C VAL A 68 1.85 -3.82 16.10
N ASP A 69 1.29 -4.28 14.98
CA ASP A 69 -0.09 -3.98 14.62
C ASP A 69 -1.01 -4.77 15.56
N ALA A 70 -2.01 -4.09 16.14
CA ALA A 70 -2.88 -4.65 17.17
C ALA A 70 -4.01 -5.52 16.60
#